data_AF-A0A4R8CL87-F1
#
_entry.id   AF-A0A4R8CL87-F1
#
_cell.length_a   1.000
_cell.length_b   1.000
_cell.length_c   1.000
_cell.angle_alpha   90.00
_cell.angle_beta   90.00
_cell.angle_gamma   90.00
#
_symmetry.space_group_name_H-M   'P 1'
#
loop_
_entity.id
_entity.type
_entity.pdbx_description
1 polymer ?
#
loop_
_entity_poly.entity_id
_entity_poly.type
_entity_poly.pdbx_seq_one_letter_code
_entity_poly.pdbx_strand_id
1 'polypeptide(L)' 'MTFEFDLVAERGELRFDERGFERVRFLLSEFQPAARVTLEGQPPTRIRVRADGEPVTIAPGLLAEVEELAGITLRFEMRT' A
#
# COMPACT_ATOMS: atom_id res chain seq x y z
N MET A 1 -16.28 9.90 4.99
CA MET A 1 -15.80 9.98 3.60
C MET A 1 -14.81 8.86 3.40
N THR A 2 -14.67 8.36 2.18
CA THR A 2 -13.68 7.34 1.85
C THR A 2 -12.83 7.84 0.69
N PHE A 3 -11.54 7.54 0.70
CA PHE A 3 -10.66 7.84 -0.42
C PHE A 3 -9.87 6.59 -0.81
N GLU A 4 -9.39 6.58 -2.04
CA GLU A 4 -8.62 5.48 -2.60
C GLU A 4 -7.27 5.99 -3.10
N PHE A 5 -6.25 5.20 -2.84
CA PHE A 5 -4.93 5.42 -3.40
C PHE A 5 -4.27 4.09 -3.73
N ASP A 6 -3.33 4.15 -4.64
CA ASP A 6 -2.51 3.03 -5.05
C ASP A 6 -1.07 3.27 -4.58
N LEU A 7 -0.42 2.23 -4.06
CA LEU A 7 1.04 2.15 -3.93
C LEU A 7 1.54 1.29 -5.10
N VAL A 8 2.19 1.92 -6.05
CA VAL A 8 2.57 1.29 -7.32
C VAL A 8 4.07 1.04 -7.35
N ALA A 9 4.48 -0.19 -7.67
CA ALA A 9 5.87 -0.52 -7.90
C ALA A 9 6.48 0.39 -8.97
N GLU A 10 7.60 1.05 -8.66
CA GLU A 10 8.27 1.89 -9.65
C GLU A 10 8.84 1.08 -10.82
N ARG A 11 9.35 -0.13 -10.54
CA ARG A 11 9.94 -1.03 -11.54
C ARG A 11 9.84 -2.50 -11.15
N GLY A 12 8.98 -3.26 -11.82
CA GLY A 12 8.87 -4.71 -11.62
C GLY A 12 7.62 -5.08 -10.81
N GLU A 13 7.74 -6.12 -9.99
CA GLU A 13 6.63 -6.73 -9.24
C GLU A 13 6.85 -6.61 -7.73
N LEU A 14 5.75 -6.63 -6.97
CA LEU A 14 5.76 -6.69 -5.52
C LEU A 14 6.11 -8.11 -5.08
N ARG A 15 7.06 -8.22 -4.14
CA ARG A 15 7.51 -9.52 -3.61
C ARG A 15 7.29 -9.55 -2.11
N PHE A 16 6.22 -10.23 -1.70
CA PHE A 16 5.97 -10.49 -0.29
C PHE A 16 6.42 -11.91 0.06
N ASP A 17 7.04 -12.06 1.23
CA ASP A 17 7.19 -13.37 1.85
C ASP A 17 5.85 -13.90 2.38
N GLU A 18 5.85 -15.08 3.02
CA GLU A 18 4.63 -15.72 3.54
C GLU A 18 3.77 -14.84 4.47
N ARG A 19 4.33 -13.80 5.09
CA ARG A 19 3.63 -12.91 6.03
C ARG A 19 3.70 -11.43 5.66
N GLY A 20 4.51 -11.06 4.68
CA GLY A 20 4.82 -9.67 4.35
C GLY A 20 3.58 -8.89 3.96
N PHE A 21 2.69 -9.48 3.15
CA PHE A 21 1.47 -8.79 2.74
C PHE A 21 0.51 -8.59 3.92
N GLU A 22 0.35 -9.58 4.81
CA GLU A 22 -0.48 -9.42 6.01
C GLU A 22 0.09 -8.34 6.95
N ARG A 23 1.42 -8.22 7.04
CA ARG A 23 2.05 -7.12 7.78
C ARG A 23 1.77 -5.77 7.15
N VAL A 24 1.84 -5.65 5.83
CA VAL A 24 1.47 -4.42 5.10
C VAL A 24 0.00 -4.06 5.37
N ARG A 25 -0.91 -5.03 5.30
CA ARG A 25 -2.34 -4.81 5.61
C ARG A 25 -2.53 -4.28 7.03
N PHE A 26 -1.83 -4.86 7.99
CA PHE A 26 -1.88 -4.44 9.40
C PHE A 26 -1.38 -3.00 9.57
N LEU A 27 -0.19 -2.69 9.07
CA LEU A 27 0.42 -1.36 9.13
C LEU A 27 -0.48 -0.29 8.50
N LEU A 28 -0.99 -0.58 7.29
CA LEU A 28 -1.88 0.30 6.57
C LEU A 28 -3.26 0.43 7.22
N SER A 29 -3.67 -0.46 8.12
CA SER A 29 -4.94 -0.35 8.87
C SER A 29 -4.77 0.34 10.22
N GLU A 30 -3.55 0.30 10.80
CA GLU A 30 -3.24 0.93 12.09
C GLU A 30 -2.85 2.40 11.94
N PHE A 31 -1.99 2.72 10.97
CA PHE A 31 -1.43 4.07 10.79
C PHE A 31 -2.15 4.89 9.71
N GLN A 32 -2.92 4.21 8.88
CA GLN A 32 -3.94 4.77 8.01
C GLN A 32 -5.22 4.01 8.35
N PRO A 33 -6.40 4.63 8.43
CA PRO A 33 -7.63 3.87 8.63
C PRO A 33 -8.04 3.15 7.34
N ALA A 34 -7.18 2.26 6.81
CA ALA A 34 -7.48 1.46 5.63
C ALA A 34 -8.58 0.45 5.95
N ALA A 35 -9.75 0.66 5.34
CA ALA A 35 -10.86 -0.29 5.38
C ALA A 35 -10.59 -1.52 4.50
N ARG A 36 -9.79 -1.37 3.42
CA ARG A 36 -9.45 -2.46 2.51
C ARG A 36 -8.09 -2.26 1.87
N VAL A 37 -7.31 -3.34 1.80
CA VAL A 37 -5.99 -3.40 1.17
C VAL A 37 -5.96 -4.64 0.27
N THR A 38 -5.68 -4.48 -1.03
CA THR A 38 -5.62 -5.59 -2.00
C THR A 38 -4.37 -5.50 -2.88
N LEU A 39 -3.91 -6.64 -3.40
CA LEU A 39 -2.89 -6.70 -4.44
C LEU A 39 -3.57 -6.75 -5.81
N GLU A 40 -3.05 -5.97 -6.74
CA GLU A 40 -3.55 -5.85 -8.11
C GLU A 40 -2.44 -6.19 -9.11
N GLY A 41 -2.79 -6.92 -10.17
CA GLY A 41 -1.86 -7.41 -11.20
C GLY A 41 -1.55 -8.91 -11.10
N GLN A 42 -1.03 -9.47 -12.19
CA GLN A 42 -0.49 -10.85 -12.26
C GLN A 42 0.78 -10.84 -13.14
N PRO A 43 2.00 -10.77 -12.56
CA PRO A 43 2.31 -10.68 -11.13
C PRO A 43 1.86 -9.34 -10.51
N PRO A 44 1.71 -9.24 -9.17
CA PRO A 44 1.22 -8.04 -8.52
C PRO A 44 2.20 -6.87 -8.69
N THR A 45 1.71 -5.71 -9.11
CA THR A 45 2.53 -4.49 -9.30
C THR A 45 2.01 -3.31 -8.46
N ARG A 46 0.92 -3.52 -7.73
CA ARG A 46 0.20 -2.46 -7.02
C ARG A 46 -0.46 -3.00 -5.76
N ILE A 47 -0.39 -2.21 -4.69
CA ILE A 47 -1.25 -2.32 -3.52
C ILE A 47 -2.35 -1.27 -3.67
N ARG A 48 -3.61 -1.69 -3.71
CA ARG A 48 -4.75 -0.76 -3.66
C ARG A 48 -5.23 -0.62 -2.24
N VAL A 49 -5.41 0.63 -1.81
CA VAL A 49 -5.89 0.96 -0.47
C VAL A 49 -7.16 1.79 -0.57
N ARG A 50 -8.20 1.37 0.13
CA ARG A 50 -9.37 2.18 0.45
C ARG A 50 -9.31 2.53 1.93
N ALA A 51 -9.32 3.82 2.24
CA ALA A 51 -9.24 4.33 3.60
C ALA A 51 -10.43 5.23 3.94
N ASP A 52 -10.80 5.26 5.21
CA ASP A 52 -11.84 6.13 5.75
C ASP A 52 -11.25 7.48 6.18
N GLY A 53 -12.06 8.54 6.15
CA GLY A 53 -11.65 9.88 6.57
C GLY A 53 -11.31 10.80 5.40
N GLU A 54 -10.32 11.66 5.62
CA GLU A 54 -9.90 12.69 4.68
C GLU A 54 -8.73 12.20 3.80
N PRO A 55 -8.67 12.58 2.51
CA PRO A 55 -7.55 12.25 1.66
C PRO A 55 -6.24 12.78 2.23
N VAL A 56 -5.35 11.87 2.58
CA VAL A 56 -4.02 12.19 3.12
C VAL A 56 -2.94 11.44 2.36
N THR A 57 -1.74 12.03 2.31
CA THR A 57 -0.55 11.32 1.86
C THR A 57 -0.13 10.29 2.90
N ILE A 58 0.50 9.21 2.46
CA ILE A 58 1.12 8.22 3.35
C ILE A 58 2.30 8.86 4.09
N ALA A 59 2.44 8.59 5.39
CA ALA A 59 3.59 9.07 6.16
C ALA A 59 4.89 8.44 5.60
N PRO A 60 5.99 9.20 5.43
CA PRO A 60 7.23 8.67 4.83
C PRO A 60 7.78 7.43 5.53
N GLY A 61 7.71 7.37 6.87
CA GLY A 61 8.16 6.20 7.63
C GLY A 61 7.32 4.95 7.38
N LEU A 62 5.99 5.11 7.24
CA LEU A 62 5.09 4.02 6.90
C LEU A 62 5.33 3.54 5.45
N LEU A 63 5.56 4.46 4.52
CA LEU A 63 5.90 4.11 3.14
C LEU A 63 7.18 3.29 3.09
N ALA A 64 8.24 3.72 3.78
CA ALA A 64 9.51 3.00 3.82
C ALA A 64 9.37 1.58 4.39
N GLU A 65 8.56 1.38 5.45
CA GLU A 65 8.30 0.04 6.00
C GLU A 65 7.53 -0.84 5.01
N VAL A 66 6.58 -0.28 4.25
CA VAL A 66 5.86 -1.02 3.20
C VAL A 66 6.77 -1.35 2.01
N GLU A 67 7.67 -0.45 1.62
CA GLU A 67 8.68 -0.68 0.58
C GLU A 67 9.66 -1.79 0.94
N GLU A 68 10.11 -1.82 2.20
CA GLU A 68 10.97 -2.89 2.74
C GLU A 68 10.28 -4.25 2.64
N LEU A 69 9.01 -4.34 3.08
CA LEU A 69 8.22 -5.56 3.01
C LEU A 69 7.89 -6.00 1.58
N ALA A 70 7.75 -5.05 0.65
CA ALA A 70 7.49 -5.32 -0.76
C ALA A 70 8.77 -5.63 -1.57
N GLY A 71 9.95 -5.37 -0.99
CA GLY A 71 11.25 -5.54 -1.61
C GLY A 71 11.52 -4.55 -2.76
N ILE A 72 10.81 -3.42 -2.80
CA ILE A 72 10.80 -2.50 -3.95
C ILE A 72 10.31 -1.09 -3.55
N THR A 73 10.79 -0.08 -4.26
CA THR A 73 10.30 1.31 -4.17
C THR A 73 8.88 1.45 -4.71
N LEU A 74 8.07 2.23 -4.00
CA LEU A 74 6.66 2.43 -4.27
C LEU A 74 6.35 3.91 -4.49
N ARG A 75 5.59 4.19 -5.55
CA ARG A 75 5.04 5.50 -5.83
C ARG A 75 3.60 5.58 -5.35
N PHE A 76 3.29 6.62 -4.58
CA PHE A 76 1.93 6.93 -4.17
C PHE A 76 1.15 7.58 -5.32
N GLU A 77 -0.02 7.04 -5.65
CA GLU A 77 -0.95 7.60 -6.63
C GLU A 77 -2.33 7.78 -5.99
N MET A 78 -2.79 9.02 -5.84
CA MET A 78 -4.17 9.29 -5.42
C MET A 78 -5.14 8.92 -6.54
N ARG A 79 -6.22 8.21 -6.21
CA ARG A 79 -7.33 8.00 -7.15
C ARG A 79 -8.39 9.08 -6.93
N THR A 80 -8.74 9.76 -8.01
CA THR A 80 -9.82 10.75 -8.05
C THR A 80 -11.17 10.08 -8.16
#